data_AF-X1RFY4-F1
#
_entry.id   AF-X1RFY4-F1
#
_cell.length_a   1.000
_cell.length_b   1.000
_cell.length_c   1.000
_cell.angle_alpha   90.00
_cell.angle_beta   90.00
_cell.angle_gamma   90.00
#
_symmetry.space_group_name_H-M   'P 1'
#
loop_
_entity.id
_entity.type
_entity.pdbx_description
1 polymer ?
#
loop_
_entity_poly.entity_id
_entity_poly.type
_entity_poly.pdbx_seq_one_letter_code
_entity_poly.pdbx_strand_id
1 'polypeptide(L)'
;MRWQFIAFGHNEHEVFDAKRLSKELNMEFRIKPNVIPSYSPIKNKKLIREELGFATIEEFKIRHEHSYLFACKQLWADPQINWDGKLLGCCNNVWGDFGNVFASGLDKCRKSERYLYAKQMLLGEKPSRKDIPCFFCEVYNEMKSQKNFIELGIFKGLIFKIKGF
;
A
#
# COMPACT_ATOMS: atom_id res chain seq x y z
N MET A 1 5.39 -2.43 -19.24
CA MET A 1 4.50 -1.40 -18.68
C MET A 1 3.24 -2.08 -18.15
N ARG A 2 2.59 -1.55 -17.10
CA ARG A 2 1.39 -2.18 -16.49
C ARG A 2 0.27 -1.15 -16.33
N TRP A 3 -0.91 -1.44 -16.86
CA TRP A 3 -2.12 -0.67 -16.60
C TRP A 3 -2.84 -1.24 -15.38
N GLN A 4 -2.96 -0.43 -14.33
CA GLN A 4 -3.82 -0.72 -13.19
C GLN A 4 -5.17 -0.03 -13.39
N PHE A 5 -6.22 -0.81 -13.67
CA PHE A 5 -7.58 -0.31 -13.85
C PHE A 5 -8.33 -0.42 -12.52
N ILE A 6 -8.65 0.70 -11.89
CA ILE A 6 -9.45 0.69 -10.66
C ILE A 6 -10.92 0.59 -11.05
N ALA A 7 -11.56 -0.51 -10.68
CA ALA A 7 -12.96 -0.76 -11.01
C ALA A 7 -13.87 -0.03 -10.03
N PHE A 8 -14.72 0.84 -10.57
CA PHE A 8 -15.79 1.59 -9.92
C PHE A 8 -17.13 1.28 -10.59
N GLY A 9 -18.24 1.55 -9.91
CA GLY A 9 -19.58 1.33 -10.47
C GLY A 9 -19.89 2.15 -11.73
N HIS A 10 -19.16 3.24 -11.98
CA HIS A 10 -19.32 4.04 -13.19
C HIS A 10 -18.50 3.53 -14.38
N ASN A 11 -17.42 2.77 -14.17
CA ASN A 11 -16.51 2.32 -15.24
C ASN A 11 -16.37 0.79 -15.36
N GLU A 12 -16.96 0.00 -14.45
CA GLU A 12 -16.85 -1.46 -14.43
C GLU A 12 -17.29 -2.15 -15.74
N HIS A 13 -18.11 -1.49 -16.55
CA HIS A 13 -18.54 -1.97 -17.86
C HIS A 13 -17.44 -1.84 -18.94
N GLU A 14 -16.44 -0.99 -18.73
CA GLU A 14 -15.32 -0.76 -19.66
C GLU A 14 -14.16 -1.76 -19.43
N VAL A 15 -14.26 -2.63 -18.43
CA VAL A 15 -13.18 -3.58 -18.06
C VAL A 15 -12.71 -4.41 -19.25
N PHE A 16 -13.63 -4.90 -20.09
CA PHE A 16 -13.27 -5.73 -21.24
C PHE A 16 -12.61 -4.92 -22.37
N ASP A 17 -13.06 -3.69 -22.61
CA ASP A 17 -12.46 -2.79 -23.60
C ASP A 17 -11.06 -2.36 -23.15
N ALA A 18 -10.89 -2.00 -21.87
CA ALA A 18 -9.59 -1.68 -21.28
C ALA A 18 -8.63 -2.89 -21.36
N LYS A 19 -9.11 -4.10 -21.09
CA LYS A 19 -8.33 -5.34 -21.22
C LYS A 19 -7.96 -5.63 -22.67
N ARG A 20 -8.83 -5.37 -23.65
CA ARG A 20 -8.51 -5.49 -25.08
C ARG A 20 -7.43 -4.48 -25.47
N LEU A 21 -7.63 -3.20 -25.16
CA LEU A 21 -6.70 -2.12 -25.48
C LEU A 21 -5.32 -2.33 -24.84
N SER A 22 -5.27 -2.87 -23.61
CA SER A 22 -4.00 -3.20 -22.96
C SER A 22 -3.15 -4.18 -23.79
N LYS A 23 -3.77 -5.13 -24.49
CA LYS A 23 -3.07 -6.09 -25.36
C LYS A 23 -2.57 -5.40 -26.62
N GLU A 24 -3.39 -4.56 -27.24
CA GLU A 24 -3.02 -3.75 -28.41
C GLU A 24 -1.81 -2.85 -28.11
N LEU A 25 -1.76 -2.29 -26.90
CA LEU A 25 -0.66 -1.44 -26.41
C LEU A 25 0.51 -2.21 -25.80
N ASN A 26 0.52 -3.55 -25.84
CA ASN A 26 1.54 -4.41 -25.25
C ASN A 26 1.82 -4.12 -23.75
N MET A 27 0.75 -4.00 -22.97
CA MET A 27 0.78 -3.74 -21.53
C MET A 27 0.26 -4.94 -20.73
N GLU A 28 0.81 -5.17 -19.54
CA GLU A 28 0.16 -6.03 -18.56
C GLU A 28 -1.08 -5.32 -18.00
N PHE A 29 -2.22 -6.00 -17.94
CA PHE A 29 -3.45 -5.46 -17.38
C PHE A 29 -3.73 -6.05 -16.01
N ARG A 30 -4.03 -5.18 -15.03
CA ARG A 30 -4.51 -5.60 -13.72
C ARG A 30 -5.67 -4.75 -13.27
N ILE A 31 -6.74 -5.43 -12.85
CA ILE A 31 -7.85 -4.77 -12.18
C ILE A 31 -7.48 -4.57 -10.71
N LYS A 32 -7.88 -3.44 -10.15
CA LYS A 32 -7.77 -3.08 -8.74
C LYS A 32 -9.18 -2.82 -8.20
N PRO A 33 -9.47 -3.27 -6.97
CA PRO A 33 -10.77 -3.02 -6.36
C PRO A 33 -10.94 -1.53 -6.02
N ASN A 34 -12.20 -1.06 -6.00
CA ASN A 34 -12.54 0.19 -5.34
C ASN A 34 -12.33 0.06 -3.83
N VAL A 35 -11.39 0.84 -3.28
CA VAL A 35 -11.09 0.89 -1.84
C VAL A 35 -11.88 1.95 -1.08
N ILE A 36 -12.75 2.69 -1.77
CA ILE A 36 -13.66 3.70 -1.21
C ILE A 36 -15.09 3.34 -1.62
N PRO A 37 -15.74 2.37 -0.93
CA PRO A 37 -17.04 1.83 -1.33
C PRO A 37 -18.16 2.88 -1.42
N SER A 38 -18.04 3.98 -0.68
CA SER A 38 -18.99 5.11 -0.72
C SER A 38 -18.91 5.91 -2.02
N TYR A 39 -17.78 5.88 -2.72
CA TYR A 39 -17.58 6.58 -3.98
C TYR A 39 -17.74 5.61 -5.15
N SER A 40 -18.83 5.77 -5.91
CA SER A 40 -19.15 4.92 -7.07
C SER A 40 -19.05 3.42 -6.78
N PRO A 41 -19.95 2.87 -5.94
CA PRO A 41 -19.94 1.47 -5.55
C PRO A 41 -20.12 0.54 -6.75
N ILE A 42 -19.46 -0.61 -6.73
CA ILE A 42 -19.60 -1.69 -7.72
C ILE A 42 -21.07 -2.10 -7.84
N LYS A 43 -21.60 -2.12 -9.08
CA LYS A 43 -22.98 -2.53 -9.38
C LYS A 43 -22.99 -3.98 -9.88
N ASN A 44 -22.07 -4.34 -10.76
CA ASN A 44 -21.90 -5.68 -11.32
C ASN A 44 -20.87 -6.49 -10.51
N LYS A 45 -21.30 -6.93 -9.32
CA LYS A 45 -20.47 -7.76 -8.43
C LYS A 45 -20.01 -9.07 -9.05
N LYS A 46 -20.78 -9.62 -10.01
CA LYS A 46 -20.44 -10.87 -10.69
C LYS A 46 -19.18 -10.69 -11.52
N LEU A 47 -19.15 -9.68 -12.40
CA LEU A 47 -18.01 -9.37 -13.26
C LEU A 47 -16.73 -9.14 -12.44
N ILE A 48 -16.79 -8.31 -11.40
CA ILE A 48 -15.60 -8.01 -10.59
C ILE A 48 -15.11 -9.26 -9.84
N ARG A 49 -16.03 -10.08 -9.32
CA ARG A 49 -15.67 -11.32 -8.63
C ARG A 49 -15.03 -12.35 -9.56
N GLU A 50 -15.48 -12.44 -10.81
CA GLU A 50 -14.85 -13.32 -11.80
C GLU A 50 -13.40 -12.90 -12.11
N GLU A 51 -13.12 -11.60 -12.13
CA GLU A 51 -11.78 -11.08 -12.42
C GLU A 51 -10.84 -11.03 -11.20
N LEU A 52 -11.34 -10.78 -10.00
CA LEU A 52 -10.53 -10.60 -8.77
C LEU A 52 -10.68 -11.71 -7.72
N GLY A 53 -11.68 -12.57 -7.85
CA GLY A 53 -12.09 -13.55 -6.83
C GLY A 53 -13.01 -12.99 -5.74
N PHE A 54 -13.19 -11.66 -5.67
CA PHE A 54 -14.06 -10.95 -4.72
C PHE A 54 -14.64 -9.69 -5.40
N ALA A 55 -15.79 -9.18 -4.93
CA ALA A 55 -16.43 -8.02 -5.55
C ALA A 55 -16.20 -6.69 -4.82
N THR A 56 -15.98 -6.71 -3.51
CA THR A 56 -15.78 -5.50 -2.68
C THR A 56 -14.65 -5.71 -1.68
N ILE A 57 -14.13 -4.62 -1.10
CA ILE A 57 -13.08 -4.70 -0.06
C ILE A 57 -13.59 -5.35 1.22
N GLU A 58 -14.88 -5.20 1.56
CA GLU A 58 -15.49 -5.91 2.69
C GLU A 58 -15.46 -7.42 2.44
N GLU A 59 -15.83 -7.84 1.23
CA GLU A 59 -15.77 -9.26 0.85
C GLU A 59 -14.32 -9.78 0.88
N PHE A 60 -13.35 -9.00 0.41
CA PHE A 60 -11.93 -9.33 0.54
C PHE A 60 -11.53 -9.54 2.01
N LYS A 61 -11.88 -8.58 2.87
CA LYS A 61 -11.51 -8.59 4.29
C LYS A 61 -12.13 -9.78 5.04
N ILE A 62 -13.39 -10.12 4.74
CA ILE A 62 -14.06 -11.29 5.32
C ILE A 62 -13.36 -12.59 4.91
N ARG A 63 -12.91 -12.69 3.65
CA ARG A 63 -12.30 -13.92 3.12
C ARG A 63 -10.85 -14.13 3.54
N HIS A 64 -10.10 -13.05 3.72
CA HIS A 64 -8.66 -13.10 3.94
C HIS A 64 -8.24 -12.67 5.34
N GLU A 65 -9.16 -12.16 6.16
CA GLU A 65 -8.92 -11.74 7.55
C GLU A 65 -7.80 -10.69 7.69
N HIS A 66 -7.54 -9.92 6.62
CA HIS A 66 -6.58 -8.82 6.62
C HIS A 66 -6.96 -7.73 5.60
N SER A 67 -6.40 -6.54 5.79
CA SER A 67 -6.52 -5.41 4.86
C SER A 67 -5.92 -5.70 3.48
N TYR A 68 -6.54 -5.18 2.41
CA TYR A 68 -6.06 -5.31 1.03
C TYR A 68 -4.72 -4.58 0.78
N LEU A 69 -4.51 -3.45 1.45
CA LEU A 69 -3.33 -2.62 1.29
C LEU A 69 -2.27 -3.00 2.32
N PHE A 70 -1.16 -3.57 1.86
CA PHE A 70 0.01 -3.86 2.70
C PHE A 70 1.21 -2.97 2.33
N ALA A 71 0.97 -1.65 2.30
CA ALA A 71 1.97 -0.66 1.90
C ALA A 71 3.10 -0.48 2.93
N CYS A 72 2.91 -0.93 4.17
CA CYS A 72 3.86 -0.71 5.28
C CYS A 72 5.27 -1.24 5.01
N LYS A 73 5.43 -2.27 4.16
CA LYS A 73 6.75 -2.80 3.76
C LYS A 73 7.61 -1.79 2.97
N GLN A 74 6.99 -0.77 2.37
CA GLN A 74 7.68 0.29 1.62
C GLN A 74 8.70 1.05 2.47
N LEU A 75 8.54 1.11 3.80
CA LEU A 75 9.53 1.77 4.67
C LEU A 75 10.93 1.14 4.56
N TRP A 76 11.05 -0.12 4.13
CA TRP A 76 12.33 -0.81 3.94
C TRP A 76 12.84 -0.73 2.50
N ALA A 77 12.00 -1.16 1.55
CA ALA A 77 12.39 -1.35 0.15
C ALA A 77 12.23 -0.06 -0.66
N ASP A 78 11.04 0.55 -0.61
CA ASP A 78 10.62 1.56 -1.59
C ASP A 78 9.96 2.76 -0.89
N PRO A 79 10.68 3.53 -0.06
CA PRO A 79 10.06 4.59 0.71
C PRO A 79 9.60 5.73 -0.19
N GLN A 80 8.38 6.21 0.07
CA GLN A 80 7.76 7.25 -0.75
C GLN A 80 8.26 8.64 -0.34
N ILE A 81 8.63 9.45 -1.33
CA ILE A 81 9.02 10.85 -1.19
C ILE A 81 7.97 11.68 -1.92
N ASN A 82 7.40 12.67 -1.24
CA ASN A 82 6.43 13.58 -1.84
C ASN A 82 7.11 14.61 -2.75
N TRP A 83 6.34 15.29 -3.60
CA TRP A 83 6.85 16.29 -4.54
C TRP A 83 7.62 17.44 -3.87
N ASP A 84 7.30 17.76 -2.61
CA ASP A 84 7.95 18.81 -1.80
C ASP A 84 9.15 18.29 -0.97
N GLY A 85 9.59 17.06 -1.23
CA GLY A 85 10.74 16.43 -0.56
C GLY A 85 10.40 15.79 0.79
N LYS A 86 9.16 15.87 1.27
CA LYS A 86 8.76 15.16 2.51
C LYS A 86 8.89 13.66 2.34
N LEU A 87 9.59 13.00 3.27
CA LEU A 87 9.68 11.54 3.32
C LEU A 87 8.41 10.98 3.97
N LEU A 88 7.54 10.37 3.17
CA LEU A 88 6.28 9.79 3.63
C LEU A 88 6.43 8.35 4.15
N GLY A 89 7.43 7.61 3.66
CA GLY A 89 7.69 6.22 4.05
C GLY A 89 6.80 5.18 3.36
N CYS A 90 5.50 5.40 3.24
CA CYS A 90 4.59 4.55 2.43
C CYS A 90 3.56 5.37 1.64
N CYS A 91 2.97 4.75 0.61
CA CYS A 91 2.05 5.41 -0.32
C CYS A 91 0.67 5.72 0.30
N ASN A 92 0.38 5.19 1.49
CA ASN A 92 -0.86 5.44 2.21
C ASN A 92 -0.74 6.59 3.21
N ASN A 93 0.49 7.07 3.48
CA ASN A 93 0.70 8.10 4.50
C ASN A 93 0.32 9.48 3.97
N VAL A 94 -0.71 10.07 4.57
CA VAL A 94 -1.18 11.43 4.30
C VAL A 94 -1.22 12.32 5.56
N TRP A 95 -0.77 11.80 6.71
CA TRP A 95 -0.96 12.45 8.02
C TRP A 95 0.31 13.14 8.55
N GLY A 96 1.45 12.97 7.87
CA GLY A 96 2.71 13.62 8.25
C GLY A 96 3.91 13.05 7.51
N ASP A 97 5.11 13.43 7.95
CA ASP A 97 6.37 13.02 7.32
C ASP A 97 7.42 12.61 8.35
N PHE A 98 8.52 12.04 7.84
CA PHE A 98 9.71 11.62 8.57
C PHE A 98 10.93 12.52 8.32
N GLY A 99 10.69 13.78 7.95
CA GLY A 99 11.69 14.76 7.55
C GLY A 99 11.63 15.08 6.05
N ASN A 100 12.48 16.02 5.63
CA ASN A 100 12.56 16.48 4.24
C ASN A 100 13.90 16.09 3.61
N VAL A 101 13.85 15.34 2.51
CA VAL A 101 15.04 14.82 1.81
C VAL A 101 15.80 15.91 1.07
N PHE A 102 15.15 17.00 0.66
CA PHE A 102 15.83 18.12 0.01
C PHE A 102 16.71 18.90 1.00
N ALA A 103 16.34 18.91 2.29
CA ALA A 103 17.12 19.55 3.34
C ALA A 103 18.22 18.64 3.91
N SER A 104 17.87 17.39 4.23
CA SER A 104 18.74 16.50 5.02
C SER A 104 19.33 15.33 4.23
N GLY A 105 18.82 15.05 3.03
CA GLY A 105 19.14 13.84 2.28
C GLY A 105 18.37 12.61 2.79
N LEU A 106 18.08 11.67 1.86
CA LEU A 106 17.30 10.47 2.14
C LEU A 106 17.90 9.60 3.25
N ASP A 107 19.22 9.43 3.26
CA ASP A 107 19.92 8.58 4.23
C ASP A 107 19.77 9.09 5.66
N LYS A 108 19.88 10.40 5.88
CA LYS A 108 19.69 10.98 7.21
C LYS A 108 18.25 10.84 7.65
N CYS A 109 17.28 11.10 6.77
CA CYS A 109 15.86 10.92 7.10
C CYS A 109 15.51 9.46 7.44
N ARG A 110 16.03 8.47 6.68
CA ARG A 110 15.83 7.03 6.95
C ARG A 110 16.49 6.54 8.23
N LYS A 111 17.55 7.22 8.70
CA LYS A 111 18.24 6.94 9.96
C LYS A 111 17.70 7.77 11.14
N SER A 112 16.69 8.62 10.90
CA SER A 112 16.07 9.40 11.97
C SER A 112 15.34 8.51 12.97
N GLU A 113 15.26 8.99 14.21
CA GLU A 113 14.60 8.30 15.32
C GLU A 113 13.15 7.93 14.96
N ARG A 114 12.35 8.90 14.48
CA ARG A 114 10.95 8.68 14.11
C ARG A 114 10.79 7.61 13.02
N TYR A 115 11.69 7.58 12.03
CA TYR A 115 11.63 6.59 10.94
C TYR A 115 11.97 5.18 11.42
N LEU A 116 13.03 5.04 12.23
CA LEU A 116 13.42 3.76 12.81
C LEU A 116 12.38 3.24 13.81
N TYR A 117 11.81 4.13 14.63
CA TYR A 117 10.74 3.77 15.56
C TYR A 117 9.48 3.30 14.80
N ALA A 118 9.11 3.95 13.69
CA ALA A 118 7.99 3.50 12.87
C ALA A 118 8.18 2.07 12.35
N LYS A 119 9.41 1.70 11.94
CA LYS A 119 9.72 0.32 11.57
C LYS A 119 9.51 -0.65 12.73
N GLN A 120 9.99 -0.31 13.93
CA GLN A 120 9.81 -1.14 15.12
C GLN A 120 8.32 -1.27 15.53
N MET A 121 7.52 -0.21 15.36
CA MET A 121 6.06 -0.29 15.53
C MET A 121 5.42 -1.28 14.56
N LEU A 122 5.85 -1.30 13.30
CA LEU A 122 5.34 -2.20 12.26
C LEU A 122 5.78 -3.66 12.46
N LEU A 123 6.88 -3.89 13.17
CA LEU A 123 7.36 -5.21 13.61
C LEU A 123 6.71 -5.67 14.93
N GLY A 124 5.93 -4.81 15.59
CA GLY A 124 5.36 -5.11 16.91
C GLY A 124 6.36 -5.02 18.08
N GLU A 125 7.57 -4.53 17.83
CA GLU A 125 8.66 -4.42 18.82
C GLU A 125 8.52 -3.20 19.74
N LYS A 126 7.75 -2.18 19.30
CA LYS A 126 7.50 -0.96 20.05
C LYS A 126 6.01 -0.60 20.09
N PRO A 127 5.55 0.02 21.19
CA PRO A 127 4.18 0.50 21.28
C PRO A 127 3.93 1.64 20.29
N SER A 128 2.66 1.90 19.98
CA SER A 128 2.28 3.01 19.10
C SER A 128 2.59 4.37 19.72
N ARG A 129 3.09 5.31 18.91
CA ARG A 129 3.52 6.64 19.36
C ARG A 129 2.86 7.74 18.53
N LYS A 130 2.25 8.73 19.19
CA LYS A 130 1.34 9.73 18.56
C LYS A 130 1.99 10.64 17.52
N ASP A 131 3.27 10.94 17.63
CA ASP A 131 4.01 11.80 16.67
C ASP A 131 4.55 11.02 15.46
N ILE A 132 4.28 9.72 15.36
CA ILE A 132 4.62 8.90 14.19
C ILE A 132 3.38 8.79 13.30
N PRO A 133 3.48 9.11 11.99
CA PRO A 133 2.32 9.13 11.09
C PRO A 133 1.50 7.83 11.08
N CYS A 134 2.16 6.69 11.27
CA CYS A 134 1.49 5.38 11.36
C CYS A 134 0.44 5.29 12.47
N PHE A 135 0.54 6.08 13.55
CA PHE A 135 -0.45 6.09 14.63
C PHE A 135 -1.87 6.41 14.15
N PHE A 136 -1.98 7.28 13.13
CA PHE A 136 -3.26 7.69 12.55
C PHE A 136 -3.70 6.80 11.38
N CYS A 137 -2.90 5.79 11.01
CA CYS A 137 -3.17 4.95 9.86
C CYS A 137 -4.11 3.79 10.22
N GLU A 138 -5.25 3.71 9.54
CA GLU A 138 -6.23 2.62 9.72
C GLU A 138 -5.62 1.23 9.47
N VAL A 139 -4.78 1.10 8.42
CA VAL A 139 -4.09 -0.17 8.11
C VAL A 139 -3.21 -0.60 9.27
N TYR A 140 -2.45 0.32 9.87
CA TYR A 140 -1.61 0.00 11.04
C TYR A 140 -2.45 -0.36 12.26
N ASN A 141 -3.54 0.37 12.51
CA ASN A 141 -4.42 0.12 13.64
C ASN A 141 -5.12 -1.25 13.53
N GLU A 142 -5.49 -1.67 12.31
CA GLU A 142 -5.99 -3.02 12.03
C GLU A 142 -4.90 -4.09 12.23
N MET A 143 -3.70 -3.88 11.68
CA MET A 143 -2.57 -4.80 11.90
C MET A 143 -2.31 -5.00 13.39
N LYS A 144 -2.33 -3.92 14.17
CA LYS A 144 -2.13 -3.95 15.61
C LYS A 144 -3.24 -4.70 16.34
N SER A 145 -4.52 -4.47 16.02
CA SER A 145 -5.64 -5.14 16.68
C SER A 145 -5.66 -6.64 16.41
N GLN A 146 -5.24 -7.05 15.21
CA GLN A 146 -5.13 -8.45 14.80
C GLN A 146 -3.79 -9.10 15.21
N LYS A 147 -2.85 -8.34 15.78
CA LYS A 147 -1.46 -8.77 16.03
C LYS A 147 -0.75 -9.29 14.76
N ASN A 148 -1.14 -8.79 13.59
CA ASN A 148 -0.59 -9.14 12.29
C ASN A 148 0.55 -8.18 11.89
N PHE A 149 1.67 -8.28 12.62
CA PHE A 149 2.84 -7.45 12.38
C PHE A 149 3.70 -7.97 11.23
N ILE A 150 4.61 -7.14 10.73
CA ILE A 150 5.50 -7.53 9.63
C ILE A 150 6.55 -8.53 10.12
N GLU A 151 6.70 -9.65 9.41
CA GLU A 151 7.80 -10.58 9.64
C GLU A 151 8.97 -10.30 8.69
N LEU A 152 10.16 -10.05 9.25
CA LEU A 152 11.38 -9.78 8.47
C LEU A 152 11.91 -11.03 7.71
N GLY A 153 11.51 -12.23 8.12
CA GLY A 153 11.88 -13.49 7.45
C GLY A 153 11.43 -13.58 5.99
N ILE A 154 10.40 -12.81 5.63
CA ILE A 154 9.85 -12.73 4.27
C ILE A 154 10.78 -11.94 3.32
N PHE A 155 11.78 -11.22 3.84
CA PHE A 155 12.69 -10.37 3.05
C PHE A 155 13.99 -11.07 2.61
N LYS A 156 14.16 -12.37 2.87
CA LYS A 156 15.36 -13.13 2.44
C LYS A 156 15.63 -13.06 0.93
N GLY A 157 14.62 -12.80 0.09
CA GLY A 157 14.79 -12.58 -1.35
C GLY A 157 15.08 -11.13 -1.77
N LEU A 158 14.76 -10.13 -0.93
CA LEU A 158 14.88 -8.71 -1.28
C LEU A 158 16.16 -8.06 -0.72
N ILE A 159 16.65 -8.51 0.44
CA ILE A 159 17.85 -7.98 1.09
C ILE A 159 19.14 -8.27 0.28
N PHE A 160 19.16 -9.35 -0.51
CA PHE A 160 20.32 -9.70 -1.34
C PHE A 160 20.60 -8.72 -2.49
N LYS A 161 19.68 -7.80 -2.82
CA LYS A 161 19.93 -6.76 -3.83
C LYS A 161 20.48 -5.45 -3.28
N ILE A 162 20.55 -5.26 -1.95
CA ILE A 162 20.94 -3.98 -1.33
C ILE A 162 22.42 -3.95 -0.91
N LYS A 163 23.14 -5.09 -0.96
CA LYS A 163 24.61 -5.13 -0.73
C LYS A 163 25.44 -4.72 -1.96
N GLY A 164 24.86 -4.01 -2.91
CA GLY A 164 25.47 -3.67 -4.20
C GLY A 164 25.64 -2.18 -4.48
N PHE A 165 25.74 -1.35 -3.45
CA PHE A 165 26.23 0.03 -3.53
C PHE A 165 27.19 0.30 -2.37
#